data_AF-A0A254RPD7-F1
#
_entry.id   AF-A0A254RPD7-F1
#
_cell.length_a   1.000
_cell.length_b   1.000
_cell.length_c   1.000
_cell.angle_alpha   90.00
_cell.angle_beta   90.00
_cell.angle_gamma   90.00
#
_symmetry.space_group_name_H-M   'P 1'
#
loop_
_entity.id
_entity.type
_entity.pdbx_description
1 polymer ?
#
loop_
_entity_poly.entity_id
_entity_poly.type
_entity_poly.pdbx_seq_one_letter_code
_entity_poly.pdbx_strand_id
1 'polypeptide(L)'
;MKKKEAPVAGSEIAIIDENFLKSKVYTIRGVKVMLDADLAEIYGYSTKDFNRQVKNNIERFPEIFRFQLTMDEIAELSRCKNCTSMQVKGVKGGRVYLPYAFTEQGIYMLMTVLKGGLAIKQSIAIMLLFKEMKDYIAAENQQLLGCSNCLQIANLTAQHS
;
A
#
# COMPACT_ATOMS: atom_id res chain seq x y z
N MET A 1 -0.41 16.21 -43.25
CA MET A 1 -1.61 15.90 -42.43
C MET A 1 -1.29 16.19 -40.97
N LYS A 2 -1.94 17.21 -40.39
CA LYS A 2 -1.80 17.59 -38.98
C LYS A 2 -2.61 16.59 -38.13
N LYS A 3 -1.97 15.84 -37.22
CA LYS A 3 -2.70 15.14 -36.16
C LYS A 3 -3.07 16.18 -35.11
N LYS A 4 -4.38 16.42 -34.94
CA LYS A 4 -4.93 17.19 -33.82
C LYS A 4 -4.69 16.38 -32.55
N GLU A 5 -3.92 16.91 -31.61
CA GLU A 5 -3.97 16.49 -30.22
C GLU A 5 -5.29 16.99 -29.61
N ALA A 6 -6.05 16.07 -29.01
CA ALA A 6 -7.24 16.40 -28.25
C ALA A 6 -6.82 16.86 -26.85
N PRO A 7 -7.47 17.89 -26.28
CA PRO A 7 -7.19 18.33 -24.92
C PRO A 7 -7.76 17.28 -23.96
N VAL A 8 -6.90 16.59 -23.21
CA VAL A 8 -7.37 15.71 -22.13
C VAL A 8 -7.65 16.60 -20.91
N ALA A 9 -8.78 17.30 -20.98
CA ALA A 9 -9.44 17.87 -19.81
C ALA A 9 -9.67 16.76 -18.78
N GLY A 10 -9.48 17.09 -17.51
CA GLY A 10 -9.61 16.19 -16.36
C GLY A 10 -10.88 15.35 -16.47
N SER A 11 -10.71 14.09 -16.83
CA SER A 11 -11.79 13.11 -16.78
C SER A 11 -11.79 12.59 -15.37
N GLU A 12 -12.87 12.87 -14.63
CA GLU A 12 -13.23 12.23 -13.38
C GLU A 12 -12.92 10.74 -13.51
N ILE A 13 -11.79 10.36 -12.92
CA ILE A 13 -11.37 8.98 -12.87
C ILE A 13 -12.49 8.32 -12.03
N ALA A 14 -13.00 7.16 -12.45
CA ALA A 14 -13.74 6.31 -11.54
C ALA A 14 -12.72 5.81 -10.49
N ILE A 15 -12.38 6.70 -9.55
CA ILE A 15 -11.36 6.52 -8.52
C ILE A 15 -12.02 5.63 -7.49
N ILE A 16 -11.39 4.51 -7.18
CA ILE A 16 -11.76 3.75 -5.99
C ILE A 16 -11.73 4.71 -4.81
N ASP A 17 -12.81 4.71 -4.03
CA ASP A 17 -12.97 5.58 -2.86
C ASP A 17 -11.69 5.61 -2.01
N GLU A 18 -11.26 6.81 -1.65
CA GLU A 18 -10.01 7.02 -0.91
C GLU A 18 -10.06 6.31 0.46
N ASN A 19 -11.22 6.31 1.11
CA ASN A 19 -11.40 5.59 2.37
C ASN A 19 -11.30 4.08 2.17
N PHE A 20 -11.83 3.55 1.07
CA PHE A 20 -11.60 2.17 0.68
C PHE A 20 -10.11 1.87 0.52
N LEU A 21 -9.34 2.67 -0.23
CA LEU A 21 -7.89 2.43 -0.39
C LEU A 21 -7.16 2.51 0.97
N LYS A 22 -7.47 3.51 1.79
CA LYS A 22 -6.94 3.67 3.16
C LYS A 22 -7.23 2.42 4.02
N SER A 23 -8.42 1.83 3.89
CA SER A 23 -8.80 0.62 4.64
C SER A 23 -7.98 -0.62 4.26
N LYS A 24 -7.36 -0.63 3.06
CA LYS A 24 -6.52 -1.74 2.56
C LYS A 24 -5.03 -1.53 2.81
N VAL A 25 -4.65 -0.50 3.57
CA VAL A 25 -3.26 -0.27 3.98
C VAL A 25 -3.05 -0.81 5.39
N TYR A 26 -2.12 -1.76 5.51
CA TYR A 26 -1.76 -2.41 6.77
C TYR A 26 -0.36 -1.99 7.21
N THR A 27 -0.05 -2.15 8.50
CA THR A 27 1.32 -1.97 9.01
C THR A 27 1.84 -3.33 9.43
N ILE A 28 2.83 -3.85 8.70
CA ILE A 28 3.43 -5.17 8.94
C ILE A 28 4.94 -4.99 8.98
N ARG A 29 5.60 -5.51 10.01
CA ARG A 29 7.05 -5.31 10.25
C ARG A 29 7.45 -3.82 10.27
N GLY A 30 6.57 -2.95 10.75
CA GLY A 30 6.79 -1.50 10.77
C GLY A 30 6.67 -0.80 9.41
N VAL A 31 6.29 -1.52 8.34
CA VAL A 31 6.17 -0.97 6.99
C VAL A 31 4.70 -0.93 6.56
N LYS A 32 4.31 0.16 5.88
CA LYS A 32 2.98 0.26 5.25
C LYS A 32 2.93 -0.61 4.01
N VAL A 33 1.96 -1.51 3.95
CA VAL A 33 1.84 -2.52 2.88
C VAL A 33 0.38 -2.73 2.47
N MET A 34 0.17 -3.24 1.26
CA MET A 34 -1.12 -3.75 0.79
C MET A 34 -1.01 -5.25 0.48
N LEU A 35 -2.08 -6.00 0.75
CA LEU A 35 -2.10 -7.46 0.52
C LEU A 35 -2.48 -7.79 -0.93
N ASP A 36 -1.99 -8.93 -1.43
CA ASP A 36 -2.27 -9.40 -2.79
C ASP A 36 -3.76 -9.53 -3.12
N ALA A 37 -4.58 -9.98 -2.17
CA ALA A 37 -6.02 -10.11 -2.37
C ALA A 37 -6.68 -8.75 -2.58
N ASP A 38 -6.30 -7.75 -1.79
CA ASP A 38 -6.82 -6.39 -1.88
C ASP A 38 -6.33 -5.70 -3.16
N LEU A 39 -5.05 -5.87 -3.50
CA LEU A 39 -4.52 -5.35 -4.76
C LEU A 39 -5.19 -6.02 -5.97
N ALA A 40 -5.42 -7.33 -5.92
CA ALA A 40 -6.14 -8.03 -6.98
C ALA A 40 -7.56 -7.48 -7.16
N GLU A 41 -8.29 -7.23 -6.06
CA GLU A 41 -9.61 -6.58 -6.06
C GLU A 41 -9.54 -5.19 -6.71
N ILE A 42 -8.60 -4.35 -6.26
CA ILE A 42 -8.40 -2.99 -6.79
C ILE A 42 -8.11 -3.00 -8.30
N TYR A 43 -7.24 -3.90 -8.76
CA TYR A 43 -6.83 -4.00 -10.15
C TYR A 43 -7.82 -4.77 -11.04
N GLY A 44 -8.86 -5.39 -10.47
CA GLY A 44 -9.85 -6.17 -11.23
C GLY A 44 -9.37 -7.56 -11.67
N TYR A 45 -8.47 -8.18 -10.90
CA TYR A 45 -7.96 -9.54 -11.15
C TYR A 45 -8.45 -10.52 -10.07
N SER A 46 -8.46 -11.80 -10.39
CA SER A 46 -8.49 -12.82 -9.34
C SER A 46 -7.14 -12.84 -8.59
N THR A 47 -7.14 -13.10 -7.28
CA THR A 47 -5.88 -13.19 -6.49
C THR A 47 -4.90 -14.19 -7.09
N LYS A 48 -5.40 -15.29 -7.66
CA LYS A 48 -4.59 -16.31 -8.33
C LYS A 48 -3.91 -15.76 -9.59
N ASP A 49 -4.65 -15.04 -10.43
CA ASP A 49 -4.10 -14.51 -11.69
C ASP A 49 -3.17 -13.32 -11.44
N PHE A 50 -3.49 -12.48 -10.46
CA PHE A 50 -2.60 -11.42 -9.95
C PHE A 50 -1.26 -12.01 -9.50
N ASN A 51 -1.28 -13.00 -8.61
CA ASN A 51 -0.06 -13.64 -8.14
C ASN A 51 0.70 -14.39 -9.24
N ARG A 52 0.00 -14.92 -10.25
CA ARG A 52 0.65 -15.50 -11.42
C ARG A 52 1.42 -14.45 -12.22
N GLN A 53 0.86 -13.26 -12.43
CA GLN A 53 1.57 -12.16 -13.11
C GLN A 53 2.82 -11.72 -12.36
N VAL A 54 2.73 -11.58 -11.04
CA VAL A 54 3.87 -11.24 -10.18
C VAL A 54 4.94 -12.34 -10.23
N LYS A 55 4.53 -13.61 -10.12
CA LYS A 55 5.46 -14.76 -10.18
C LYS A 55 6.21 -14.83 -11.50
N ASN A 56 5.55 -14.49 -12.62
CA ASN A 56 6.18 -14.47 -13.94
C ASN A 56 7.20 -13.34 -14.12
N ASN A 57 7.22 -12.35 -13.21
CA ASN A 57 8.12 -11.19 -13.25
C ASN A 57 8.86 -11.04 -11.91
N ILE A 58 9.14 -12.16 -11.23
CA ILE A 58 9.64 -12.19 -9.85
C ILE A 58 10.99 -11.46 -9.69
N GLU A 59 11.79 -11.37 -10.75
CA GLU A 59 13.04 -10.63 -10.81
C GLU A 59 12.87 -9.13 -10.50
N ARG A 60 11.65 -8.59 -10.67
CA ARG A 60 11.31 -7.21 -10.33
C ARG A 60 10.89 -7.01 -8.88
N PHE A 61 10.68 -8.11 -8.14
CA PHE A 61 10.17 -8.07 -6.76
C PHE A 61 11.18 -8.68 -5.78
N PRO A 62 12.25 -7.94 -5.44
CA PRO A 62 13.07 -8.25 -4.28
C PRO A 62 12.22 -8.44 -3.01
N GLU A 63 12.74 -9.17 -2.03
CA GLU A 63 12.02 -9.48 -0.78
C GLU A 63 11.58 -8.22 -0.02
N ILE A 64 12.39 -7.16 -0.08
CA ILE A 64 12.06 -5.85 0.50
C ILE A 64 10.86 -5.17 -0.16
N PHE A 65 10.54 -5.52 -1.40
CA PHE A 65 9.40 -4.94 -2.13
C PHE A 65 8.14 -5.75 -1.93
N ARG A 66 8.30 -7.07 -1.77
CA ARG A 66 7.22 -8.03 -1.59
C ARG A 66 7.70 -9.21 -0.76
N PHE A 67 6.96 -9.53 0.29
CA PHE A 67 7.25 -10.67 1.16
C PHE A 67 5.97 -11.44 1.48
N GLN A 68 6.12 -12.72 1.83
CA GLN A 68 5.02 -13.56 2.29
C GLN A 68 4.84 -13.40 3.79
N LEU A 69 3.58 -13.32 4.25
CA LEU A 69 3.27 -13.25 5.67
C LEU A 69 3.46 -14.60 6.36
N THR A 70 3.83 -14.57 7.64
CA THR A 70 3.81 -15.74 8.51
C THR A 70 2.42 -15.99 9.09
N MET A 71 2.20 -17.18 9.68
CA MET A 71 0.95 -17.48 10.39
C MET A 71 0.72 -16.54 11.57
N ASP A 72 1.78 -16.16 12.28
CA ASP A 72 1.70 -15.26 13.43
C ASP A 72 1.31 -13.84 12.99
N GLU A 73 1.92 -13.33 11.92
CA GLU A 73 1.57 -12.03 11.34
C GLU A 73 0.11 -11.98 10.88
N ILE A 74 -0.38 -13.09 10.31
CA ILE A 74 -1.79 -13.24 9.94
C ILE A 74 -2.69 -13.21 11.17
N ALA A 75 -2.34 -13.95 12.23
CA ALA A 75 -3.11 -13.98 13.46
C ALA A 75 -3.16 -12.60 14.14
N GLU A 76 -2.08 -11.84 14.09
CA GLU A 76 -2.02 -10.45 14.56
C GLU A 76 -2.90 -9.53 13.72
N LEU A 77 -2.84 -9.63 12.38
CA LEU A 77 -3.70 -8.86 11.48
C LEU A 77 -5.18 -9.15 11.74
N SER A 78 -5.58 -10.41 11.92
CA SER A 78 -6.97 -10.78 12.19
C SER A 78 -7.53 -10.22 13.50
N ARG A 79 -6.67 -9.82 14.45
CA ARG A 79 -7.09 -9.17 15.70
C ARG A 79 -7.31 -7.66 15.53
N CYS A 80 -6.79 -7.05 14.47
CA CYS A 80 -7.02 -5.64 14.15
C CYS A 80 -8.40 -5.44 13.50
N LYS A 81 -9.17 -4.46 14.01
CA LYS A 81 -10.58 -4.18 13.66
C LYS A 81 -10.86 -3.85 12.18
N ASN A 82 -9.83 -3.72 11.34
CA ASN A 82 -9.96 -3.38 9.92
C ASN A 82 -9.79 -4.60 8.99
N CYS A 83 -9.54 -5.80 9.53
CA CYS A 83 -9.14 -6.97 8.76
C CYS A 83 -10.27 -8.02 8.58
N THR A 84 -11.50 -7.57 8.32
CA THR A 84 -12.68 -8.47 8.25
C THR A 84 -12.70 -9.38 7.00
N SER A 85 -11.79 -9.17 6.04
CA SER A 85 -11.71 -9.94 4.80
C SER A 85 -10.58 -10.98 4.74
N MET A 86 -9.80 -11.15 5.81
CA MET A 86 -8.88 -12.30 5.90
C MET A 86 -9.66 -13.55 6.33
N GLN A 87 -10.58 -14.00 5.46
CA GLN A 87 -10.93 -15.41 5.48
C GLN A 87 -9.68 -16.14 5.01
N VAL A 88 -8.92 -16.70 5.96
CA VAL A 88 -8.12 -17.88 5.71
C VAL A 88 -9.09 -18.95 5.24
N LYS A 89 -9.53 -18.89 3.98
CA LYS A 89 -10.45 -19.86 3.41
C LYS A 89 -9.71 -21.18 3.43
N GLY A 90 -10.14 -22.03 4.36
CA GLY A 90 -9.66 -23.39 4.52
C GLY A 90 -9.67 -24.07 3.17
N VAL A 91 -8.48 -24.44 2.72
CA VAL A 91 -8.30 -25.22 1.50
C VAL A 91 -8.84 -26.61 1.77
N LYS A 92 -9.85 -27.03 0.99
CA LYS A 92 -10.11 -28.45 0.75
C LYS A 92 -8.79 -29.08 0.31
N GLY A 93 -8.14 -29.87 1.18
CA GLY A 93 -6.84 -30.49 0.92
C GLY A 93 -5.66 -30.00 1.78
N GLY A 94 -5.87 -29.17 2.81
CA GLY A 94 -4.93 -29.04 3.93
C GLY A 94 -3.77 -28.04 3.81
N ARG A 95 -3.60 -27.33 2.69
CA ARG A 95 -2.56 -26.29 2.56
C ARG A 95 -3.14 -24.90 2.80
N VAL A 96 -2.80 -24.28 3.92
CA VAL A 96 -3.20 -22.89 4.23
C VAL A 96 -2.48 -21.92 3.29
N TYR A 97 -3.24 -20.97 2.73
CA TYR A 97 -2.70 -19.90 1.90
C TYR A 97 -2.18 -18.75 2.77
N LEU A 98 -0.91 -18.41 2.59
CA LEU A 98 -0.27 -17.24 3.21
C LEU A 98 -0.22 -16.10 2.18
N PRO A 99 -0.86 -14.95 2.43
CA PRO A 99 -0.89 -13.83 1.49
C PRO A 99 0.49 -13.18 1.36
N TYR A 100 0.70 -12.52 0.23
CA TYR A 100 1.84 -11.65 0.01
C TYR A 100 1.48 -10.20 0.36
N ALA A 101 2.39 -9.53 1.07
CA ALA A 101 2.38 -8.09 1.25
C ALA A 101 3.26 -7.41 0.21
N PHE A 102 2.80 -6.25 -0.27
CA PHE A 102 3.52 -5.38 -1.19
C PHE A 102 3.72 -4.03 -0.52
N THR A 103 4.97 -3.59 -0.51
CA THR A 103 5.34 -2.23 -0.10
C THR A 103 4.97 -1.23 -1.20
N GLU A 104 5.14 0.06 -0.93
CA GLU A 104 5.04 1.12 -1.94
C GLU A 104 5.91 0.84 -3.17
N GLN A 105 7.17 0.43 -2.97
CA GLN A 105 8.08 0.09 -4.07
C GLN A 105 7.60 -1.16 -4.83
N GLY A 106 7.04 -2.15 -4.12
CA GLY A 106 6.38 -3.29 -4.76
C GLY A 106 5.20 -2.89 -5.62
N ILE A 107 4.39 -1.93 -5.16
CA ILE A 107 3.28 -1.36 -5.93
C ILE A 107 3.79 -0.63 -7.17
N TYR A 108 4.90 0.08 -7.07
CA TYR A 108 5.52 0.70 -8.25
C TYR A 108 5.92 -0.34 -9.30
N MET A 109 6.42 -1.50 -8.86
CA MET A 109 6.76 -2.61 -9.76
C MET A 109 5.52 -3.22 -10.40
N LEU A 110 4.38 -3.27 -9.71
CA LEU A 110 3.11 -3.74 -10.28
C LEU A 110 2.68 -2.93 -11.50
N MET A 111 2.94 -1.61 -11.53
CA MET A 111 2.64 -0.77 -12.72
C MET A 111 3.37 -1.22 -13.98
N THR A 112 4.53 -1.83 -13.81
CA THR A 112 5.35 -2.30 -14.93
C THR A 112 4.87 -3.66 -15.45
N VAL A 113 4.16 -4.42 -14.62
CA VAL A 113 3.66 -5.78 -14.87
C VAL A 113 2.21 -5.76 -15.34
N LEU A 114 1.34 -5.08 -14.59
CA LEU A 114 -0.08 -4.95 -14.89
C LEU A 114 -0.28 -3.95 -16.02
N LYS A 115 -1.07 -4.32 -17.04
CA LYS A 115 -1.34 -3.49 -18.21
C LYS A 115 -2.82 -3.16 -18.31
N GLY A 116 -3.13 -1.97 -18.82
CA GLY A 116 -4.50 -1.54 -19.10
C GLY A 116 -4.83 -0.19 -18.46
N GLY A 117 -5.85 0.49 -19.01
CA GLY A 117 -6.26 1.83 -18.54
C GLY A 117 -6.71 1.86 -17.08
N LEU A 118 -7.36 0.78 -16.61
CA LEU A 118 -7.75 0.64 -15.21
C LEU A 118 -6.53 0.55 -14.30
N ALA A 119 -5.56 -0.32 -14.63
CA ALA A 119 -4.35 -0.49 -13.83
C ALA A 119 -3.53 0.79 -13.70
N ILE A 120 -3.45 1.60 -14.77
CA ILE A 120 -2.78 2.90 -14.72
C ILE A 120 -3.47 3.83 -13.72
N LYS A 121 -4.80 3.96 -13.82
CA LYS A 121 -5.61 4.82 -12.94
C LYS A 121 -5.49 4.42 -11.47
N GLN A 122 -5.63 3.12 -11.17
CA GLN A 122 -5.54 2.63 -9.79
C GLN A 122 -4.14 2.78 -9.20
N SER A 123 -3.11 2.56 -10.01
CA SER A 123 -1.73 2.76 -9.54
C SER A 123 -1.48 4.20 -9.15
N ILE A 124 -1.96 5.17 -9.95
CA ILE A 124 -1.84 6.60 -9.61
C ILE A 124 -2.54 6.90 -8.28
N ALA A 125 -3.76 6.38 -8.07
CA ALA A 125 -4.50 6.59 -6.83
C ALA A 125 -3.75 6.03 -5.61
N ILE A 126 -3.22 4.80 -5.70
CA ILE A 126 -2.44 4.20 -4.62
C ILE A 126 -1.15 5.00 -4.37
N MET A 127 -0.43 5.42 -5.41
CA MET A 127 0.78 6.23 -5.25
C MET A 127 0.51 7.55 -4.53
N LEU A 128 -0.58 8.24 -4.88
CA LEU A 128 -0.98 9.48 -4.22
C LEU A 128 -1.33 9.25 -2.75
N LEU A 129 -1.99 8.14 -2.43
CA LEU A 129 -2.30 7.76 -1.05
C LEU A 129 -1.02 7.57 -0.22
N PHE A 130 -0.05 6.79 -0.71
CA PHE A 130 1.21 6.57 0.01
C PHE A 130 2.01 7.87 0.17
N LYS A 131 1.95 8.77 -0.83
CA LYS A 131 2.54 10.10 -0.74
C LYS A 131 1.91 10.93 0.38
N GLU A 132 0.58 11.03 0.40
CA GLU A 132 -0.17 11.79 1.42
C GLU A 132 0.16 11.30 2.83
N MET A 133 0.21 9.98 3.04
CA MET A 133 0.57 9.39 4.33
C MET A 133 1.98 9.79 4.80
N LYS A 134 2.94 9.88 3.87
CA LYS A 134 4.31 10.32 4.18
C LYS A 134 4.38 11.83 4.44
N ASP A 135 3.66 12.62 3.64
CA ASP A 135 3.60 14.07 3.81
C ASP A 135 3.00 14.44 5.18
N TYR A 136 1.99 13.70 5.65
CA TYR A 136 1.43 13.87 7.00
C TYR A 136 2.48 13.63 8.10
N ILE A 137 3.20 12.51 8.03
CA ILE A 137 4.26 12.18 9.01
C ILE A 137 5.38 13.22 8.96
N ALA A 138 5.76 13.69 7.76
CA ALA A 138 6.79 14.71 7.60
C ALA A 138 6.36 16.06 8.19
N ALA A 139 5.10 16.47 7.98
CA ALA A 139 4.55 17.70 8.55
C ALA A 139 4.48 17.64 10.09
N GLU A 140 4.01 16.51 10.65
CA GLU A 140 3.97 16.29 12.10
C GLU A 140 5.38 16.30 12.71
N ASN A 141 6.34 15.61 12.07
CA ASN A 141 7.73 15.60 12.52
C ASN A 141 8.40 16.98 12.41
N GLN A 142 8.11 17.78 11.38
CA GLN A 142 8.62 19.16 11.29
C GLN A 142 8.10 20.03 12.44
N GLN A 143 6.85 19.83 12.88
CA GLN A 143 6.29 20.51 14.03
C GLN A 143 6.95 20.05 15.34
N LEU A 144 7.30 18.77 15.46
CA LEU A 144 8.03 18.21 16.61
C LEU A 144 9.50 18.63 16.66
N LEU A 145 10.17 18.74 15.50
CA LEU A 145 11.61 19.04 15.35
C LEU A 145 11.91 20.52 15.14
N GLY A 146 10.89 21.37 15.03
CA GLY A 146 11.07 22.82 14.89
C GLY A 146 11.82 23.42 16.09
N CYS A 147 12.79 24.31 15.83
CA CYS A 147 13.64 24.93 16.86
C CYS A 147 12.88 25.53 18.05
N SER A 148 11.63 25.96 17.86
CA SER A 148 10.77 26.50 18.92
C SER A 148 10.49 25.47 20.04
N ASN A 149 10.29 24.19 19.69
CA ASN A 149 9.98 23.15 20.67
C ASN A 149 11.26 22.62 21.33
N CYS A 150 12.37 22.53 20.60
CA CYS A 150 13.66 22.15 21.17
C CYS A 150 14.12 23.13 22.27
N LEU A 151 13.90 24.44 22.09
CA LEU A 151 14.20 25.46 23.10
C LEU A 151 13.29 25.34 24.34
N GLN A 152 12.00 25.03 24.14
CA GLN A 152 11.09 24.77 25.26
C GLN A 152 11.45 23.51 26.03
N ILE A 153 11.79 22.42 25.34
CA ILE A 153 12.22 21.16 25.94
C ILE A 153 13.52 21.38 26.73
N ALA A 154 14.50 22.08 26.16
CA ALA A 154 15.78 22.38 26.81
C ALA A 154 15.61 23.27 28.05
N ASN A 155 14.71 24.26 28.00
CA ASN A 155 14.41 25.09 29.17
C ASN A 155 13.67 24.30 30.26
N LEU A 156 12.76 23.40 29.89
CA LEU A 156 12.06 22.53 30.85
C LEU A 156 13.01 21.53 31.51
N THR A 157 13.94 20.93 30.76
CA THR A 157 14.94 20.03 31.36
C THR A 157 15.94 20.77 32.23
N ALA A 158 16.30 22.02 31.90
CA ALA A 158 17.16 22.85 32.74
C ALA A 158 16.47 23.37 34.03
N GLN A 159 15.13 23.45 34.06
CA GLN A 159 14.37 23.85 35.25
C GLN A 159 14.11 22.70 36.22
N HIS A 160 14.27 21.44 35.77
CA HIS A 160 14.05 20.24 36.57
C HIS A 160 15.36 19.49 36.92
N SER A 161 16.51 20.11 36.66
CA SER A 161 17.86 19.66 37.07
C SER A 161 18.41 20.54 38.19
#